data_AF-A0A941DGC2-F1
#
_entry.id   AF-A0A941DGC2-F1
#
_cell.length_a   1.000
_cell.length_b   1.000
_cell.length_c   1.000
_cell.angle_alpha   90.00
_cell.angle_beta   90.00
_cell.angle_gamma   90.00
#
_symmetry.space_group_name_H-M   'P 1'
#
loop_
_entity.id
_entity.type
_entity.pdbx_description
1 polymer ?
#
loop_
_entity_poly.entity_id
_entity_poly.type
_entity_poly.pdbx_seq_one_letter_code
_entity_poly.pdbx_strand_id
1 'polypeptide(L)'
;MYRFPTDLNLNDIVGSNLDQICVGGFDVQFVFGSQTRIAVQSRVSVFENNVLTAVWNDIKSWNNLSFQRLLNKTVQSYKVIDDQTLEIQFSCALRLQLHDDSDQYESVQIYRKSDVNGPIVV
;
A
#
# COMPACT_ATOMS: atom_id res chain seq x y z
N MET A 1 2.68 15.22 12.97
CA MET A 1 1.68 15.36 11.89
C MET A 1 2.18 14.44 10.81
N TYR A 2 1.59 13.26 10.77
CA TYR A 2 2.17 12.07 10.16
C TYR A 2 1.84 12.10 8.67
N ARG A 3 2.87 11.91 7.86
CA ARG A 3 2.91 12.12 6.41
C ARG A 3 3.99 11.19 5.86
N PHE A 4 3.88 10.79 4.61
CA PHE A 4 4.92 9.97 3.99
C PHE A 4 6.24 10.74 4.00
N PRO A 5 7.30 10.20 4.64
CA PRO A 5 8.59 10.86 4.62
C PRO A 5 9.11 10.94 3.20
N THR A 6 9.67 12.08 2.80
CA THR A 6 10.24 12.25 1.45
C THR A 6 11.42 11.32 1.20
N ASP A 7 12.08 10.86 2.25
CA ASP A 7 13.17 9.89 2.26
C ASP A 7 12.70 8.46 2.60
N LEU A 8 11.39 8.19 2.52
CA LEU A 8 10.84 6.84 2.73
C LEU A 8 11.51 5.83 1.80
N ASN A 9 12.18 4.85 2.41
CA ASN A 9 12.85 3.78 1.68
C ASN A 9 12.01 2.50 1.68
N LEU A 10 11.52 2.09 0.52
CA LEU A 10 10.82 0.83 0.28
C LEU A 10 11.57 -0.06 -0.73
N ASN A 11 12.90 0.04 -0.78
CA ASN A 11 13.69 -0.76 -1.71
C ASN A 11 13.61 -2.27 -1.42
N ASP A 12 13.22 -2.64 -0.21
CA ASP A 12 13.01 -4.02 0.23
C ASP A 12 11.83 -4.71 -0.49
N ILE A 13 10.83 -3.96 -0.97
CA ILE A 13 9.72 -4.54 -1.75
C ILE A 13 9.97 -4.53 -3.25
N VAL A 14 10.94 -3.76 -3.77
CA VAL A 14 11.22 -3.71 -5.21
C VAL A 14 11.75 -5.07 -5.69
N GLY A 15 11.13 -5.62 -6.74
CA GLY A 15 11.43 -6.97 -7.25
C GLY A 15 10.73 -8.10 -6.49
N SER A 16 10.05 -7.81 -5.37
CA SER A 16 9.21 -8.78 -4.67
C SER A 16 7.81 -8.87 -5.29
N ASN A 17 7.06 -9.91 -4.96
CA ASN A 17 5.66 -10.05 -5.35
C ASN A 17 4.73 -9.63 -4.21
N LEU A 18 3.52 -9.17 -4.54
CA LEU A 18 2.44 -9.10 -3.57
C LEU A 18 1.86 -10.51 -3.36
N ASP A 19 2.20 -11.12 -2.22
CA ASP A 19 1.86 -12.51 -1.93
C ASP A 19 0.47 -12.63 -1.31
N GLN A 20 0.08 -11.66 -0.48
CA GLN A 20 -1.20 -11.69 0.23
C GLN A 20 -1.85 -10.31 0.33
N ILE A 21 -3.18 -10.33 0.38
CA ILE A 21 -4.02 -9.20 0.76
C ILE A 21 -4.91 -9.68 1.91
N CYS A 22 -4.77 -9.08 3.08
CA CYS A 22 -5.62 -9.36 4.24
C CYS A 22 -6.64 -8.22 4.38
N VAL A 23 -7.93 -8.56 4.46
CA VAL A 23 -9.01 -7.57 4.57
C VAL A 23 -9.64 -7.72 5.95
N GLY A 24 -9.41 -6.72 6.81
CA GLY A 24 -10.07 -6.57 8.10
C GLY A 24 -11.33 -5.72 8.00
N GLY A 25 -12.01 -5.53 9.13
CA GLY A 25 -13.21 -4.67 9.20
C GLY A 25 -12.90 -3.18 9.02
N PHE A 26 -11.68 -2.76 9.36
CA PHE A 26 -11.24 -1.36 9.38
C PHE A 26 -9.86 -1.15 8.76
N ASP A 27 -9.24 -2.21 8.24
CA ASP A 27 -7.90 -2.16 7.68
C ASP A 27 -7.76 -3.12 6.49
N VAL A 28 -6.84 -2.79 5.59
CA VAL A 28 -6.33 -3.72 4.57
C VAL A 28 -4.81 -3.83 4.73
N GLN A 29 -4.29 -5.04 4.57
CA GLN A 29 -2.86 -5.30 4.67
C GLN A 29 -2.36 -5.90 3.35
N PHE A 30 -1.28 -5.34 2.84
CA PHE A 30 -0.56 -5.81 1.66
C PHE A 30 0.75 -6.45 2.10
N VAL A 31 0.93 -7.74 1.79
CA VAL A 31 2.12 -8.51 2.18
C VAL A 31 2.99 -8.76 0.96
N PHE A 32 4.18 -8.18 0.97
CA PHE A 32 5.16 -8.23 -0.11
C PHE A 32 6.29 -9.20 0.24
N GLY A 33 6.43 -10.24 -0.58
CA GLY A 33 7.34 -11.34 -0.29
C GLY A 33 7.10 -11.94 1.10
N SER A 34 8.16 -12.50 1.68
CA SER A 34 8.13 -13.07 3.04
C SER A 34 8.45 -12.07 4.16
N GLN A 35 8.55 -10.76 3.86
CA GLN A 35 9.31 -9.85 4.75
C GLN A 35 8.67 -8.49 5.03
N THR A 36 7.84 -7.94 4.13
CA THR A 36 7.32 -6.57 4.30
C THR A 36 5.82 -6.54 4.22
N ARG A 37 5.19 -5.86 5.19
CA ARG A 37 3.74 -5.73 5.27
C ARG A 37 3.37 -4.27 5.44
N ILE A 38 2.45 -3.79 4.62
CA ILE A 38 1.90 -2.44 4.73
C ILE A 38 0.43 -2.57 5.10
N ALA A 39 0.07 -2.10 6.30
CA ALA A 39 -1.30 -2.02 6.78
C ALA A 39 -1.83 -0.60 6.56
N VAL A 40 -3.07 -0.49 6.09
CA VAL A 40 -3.70 0.78 5.72
C VAL A 40 -5.12 0.82 6.28
N GLN A 41 -5.45 1.90 6.98
CA GLN A 41 -6.75 2.16 7.61
C GLN A 41 -7.52 3.31 6.93
N SER A 42 -6.98 3.77 5.81
CA SER A 42 -7.43 4.90 5.01
C SER A 42 -7.70 4.49 3.57
N ARG A 43 -7.95 5.46 2.68
CA ARG A 43 -8.24 5.15 1.28
C ARG A 43 -7.09 4.42 0.58
N VAL A 44 -7.44 3.39 -0.18
CA VAL A 44 -6.54 2.68 -1.09
C VAL A 44 -7.15 2.63 -2.49
N SER A 45 -6.34 2.91 -3.51
CA SER A 45 -6.78 2.97 -4.91
C SER A 45 -5.98 2.03 -5.80
N VAL A 46 -6.63 1.36 -6.75
CA VAL A 46 -5.98 0.53 -7.77
C VAL A 46 -6.19 1.16 -9.13
N PHE A 47 -5.10 1.24 -9.90
CA PHE A 47 -5.13 1.69 -11.28
C PHE A 47 -4.62 0.59 -12.21
N GLU A 48 -5.20 0.53 -13.39
CA GLU A 48 -4.72 -0.28 -14.50
C GLU A 48 -4.65 0.60 -15.75
N ASN A 49 -3.51 0.63 -16.45
CA ASN A 49 -3.33 1.47 -17.64
C ASN A 49 -3.74 2.94 -17.41
N ASN A 50 -3.45 3.45 -16.22
CA ASN A 50 -3.82 4.79 -15.75
C ASN A 50 -5.31 5.07 -15.53
N VAL A 51 -6.15 4.05 -15.56
CA VAL A 51 -7.57 4.14 -15.23
C VAL A 51 -7.79 3.62 -13.81
N LEU A 52 -8.53 4.37 -12.99
CA LEU A 52 -8.92 3.93 -11.65
C LEU A 52 -9.91 2.76 -11.76
N THR A 53 -9.54 1.59 -11.25
CA THR A 53 -10.35 0.36 -11.35
C THR A 53 -10.97 -0.07 -10.02
N ALA A 54 -10.36 0.29 -8.90
CA ALA A 54 -10.93 0.05 -7.57
C ALA A 54 -10.53 1.11 -6.55
N VAL A 55 -11.39 1.27 -5.54
CA VAL A 55 -11.14 2.07 -4.34
C VAL A 55 -11.66 1.29 -3.14
N TRP A 56 -10.86 1.25 -2.07
CA TRP A 56 -11.27 0.79 -0.76
C TRP A 56 -11.12 1.93 0.26
N ASN A 57 -12.02 1.97 1.23
CA ASN A 57 -11.92 2.78 2.46
C ASN A 57 -12.79 2.12 3.54
N ASP A 58 -12.70 2.61 4.77
CA ASP A 58 -13.45 2.15 5.94
C ASP A 58 -14.99 2.20 5.78
N ILE A 59 -15.51 3.08 4.92
CA ILE A 59 -16.96 3.20 4.63
C ILE A 59 -17.42 2.17 3.59
N LYS A 60 -16.57 1.79 2.63
CA LYS A 60 -16.94 0.93 1.50
C LYS A 60 -16.45 -0.49 1.73
N SER A 61 -17.39 -1.44 1.67
CA SER A 61 -17.04 -2.86 1.73
C SER A 61 -16.13 -3.27 0.58
N TRP A 62 -15.21 -4.20 0.87
CA TRP A 62 -14.33 -4.82 -0.14
C TRP A 62 -15.16 -5.60 -1.16
N ASN A 63 -15.50 -4.96 -2.27
CA ASN A 63 -16.45 -5.50 -3.26
C ASN A 63 -15.90 -5.55 -4.69
N ASN A 64 -14.60 -5.25 -4.87
CA ASN A 64 -14.00 -5.11 -6.19
C ASN A 64 -12.85 -6.10 -6.39
N LEU A 65 -12.96 -6.93 -7.45
CA LEU A 65 -11.96 -7.96 -7.76
C LEU A 65 -10.65 -7.42 -8.34
N SER A 66 -10.55 -6.11 -8.59
CA SER A 66 -9.33 -5.51 -9.18
C SER A 66 -8.14 -5.57 -8.24
N PHE A 67 -8.36 -5.60 -6.92
CA PHE A 67 -7.28 -5.79 -5.95
C PHE A 67 -6.62 -7.16 -6.08
N GLN A 68 -7.37 -8.23 -6.37
CA GLN A 68 -6.85 -9.58 -6.57
C GLN A 68 -5.94 -9.66 -7.80
N ARG A 69 -6.06 -8.73 -8.75
CA ARG A 69 -5.17 -8.66 -9.91
C ARG A 69 -3.75 -8.25 -9.56
N LEU A 70 -3.56 -7.61 -8.39
CA LEU A 70 -2.24 -7.27 -7.85
C LEU A 70 -1.52 -8.50 -7.27
N LEU A 71 -2.26 -9.54 -6.87
CA LEU A 71 -1.66 -10.75 -6.31
C LEU A 71 -0.70 -11.41 -7.30
N ASN A 72 0.44 -11.86 -6.79
CA ASN A 72 1.55 -12.45 -7.53
C ASN A 72 2.15 -11.53 -8.61
N LYS A 73 1.88 -10.22 -8.55
CA LYS A 73 2.54 -9.24 -9.42
C LYS A 73 3.79 -8.72 -8.75
N THR A 74 4.84 -8.62 -9.56
CA THR A 74 6.13 -8.09 -9.13
C THR A 74 6.09 -6.58 -9.03
N VAL A 75 6.57 -6.03 -7.93
CA VAL A 75 6.77 -4.60 -7.72
C VAL A 75 7.95 -4.15 -8.59
N GLN A 76 7.72 -3.17 -9.46
CA GLN A 76 8.74 -2.58 -10.33
C GLN A 76 9.38 -1.34 -9.72
N SER A 77 8.58 -0.52 -9.04
CA SER A 77 9.05 0.70 -8.39
C SER A 77 8.01 1.20 -7.37
N TYR A 78 8.39 2.18 -6.58
CA TYR A 78 7.49 2.98 -5.75
C TYR A 78 7.90 4.45 -5.84
N LYS A 79 6.98 5.34 -5.48
CA LYS A 79 7.27 6.76 -5.28
C LYS A 79 6.29 7.36 -4.28
N VAL A 80 6.80 8.28 -3.47
CA VAL A 80 5.97 9.21 -2.71
C VAL A 80 5.59 10.34 -3.68
N ILE A 81 4.31 10.41 -4.06
CA ILE A 81 3.79 11.42 -5.01
C ILE A 81 3.74 12.80 -4.35
N ASP A 82 3.25 12.81 -3.12
CA ASP A 82 3.12 13.96 -2.24
C ASP A 82 3.18 13.47 -0.78
N ASP A 83 3.01 14.37 0.17
CA ASP A 83 3.09 14.06 1.60
C ASP A 83 2.01 13.07 2.07
N GLN A 84 0.99 12.80 1.26
CA GLN A 84 -0.19 11.99 1.59
C GLN A 84 -0.38 10.77 0.70
N THR A 85 0.43 10.60 -0.35
CA THR A 85 0.20 9.55 -1.34
C THR A 85 1.47 8.80 -1.66
N LEU A 86 1.47 7.51 -1.32
CA LEU A 86 2.47 6.55 -1.75
C LEU A 86 1.91 5.72 -2.92
N GLU A 87 2.64 5.68 -4.03
CA GLU A 87 2.33 4.84 -5.17
C GLU A 87 3.32 3.68 -5.28
N ILE A 88 2.81 2.47 -5.45
CA ILE A 88 3.57 1.25 -5.74
C ILE A 88 3.17 0.79 -7.14
N GLN A 89 4.16 0.68 -8.03
CA GLN A 89 3.96 0.24 -9.40
C GLN A 89 4.33 -1.23 -9.55
N PHE A 90 3.44 -1.98 -10.20
CA PHE A 90 3.59 -3.40 -10.46
C PHE A 90 3.82 -3.67 -11.95
N SER A 91 4.25 -4.89 -12.27
CA SER A 91 4.21 -5.43 -13.64
C SER A 91 2.83 -5.31 -14.28
N CYS A 92 2.77 -5.31 -15.62
CA CYS A 92 1.53 -5.24 -16.39
C CYS A 92 0.72 -3.94 -16.19
N ALA A 93 1.39 -2.80 -15.99
CA ALA A 93 0.77 -1.48 -15.88
C ALA A 93 -0.28 -1.34 -14.77
N LEU A 94 -0.12 -2.11 -13.69
CA LEU A 94 -0.93 -2.00 -12.47
C LEU A 94 -0.25 -1.07 -11.47
N ARG A 95 -1.03 -0.26 -10.76
CA ARG A 95 -0.56 0.62 -9.69
C ARG A 95 -1.47 0.53 -8.48
N LEU A 96 -0.88 0.56 -7.29
CA LEU A 96 -1.55 0.68 -6.00
C LEU A 96 -1.18 2.03 -5.41
N GLN A 97 -2.17 2.81 -4.99
CA GLN A 97 -1.96 4.04 -4.23
C GLN A 97 -2.50 3.88 -2.82
N LEU A 98 -1.67 4.19 -1.85
CA LEU A 98 -2.01 4.28 -0.44
C LEU A 98 -2.11 5.75 -0.09
N HIS A 99 -3.21 6.16 0.52
CA HIS A 99 -3.44 7.55 0.88
C HIS A 99 -3.44 7.69 2.39
N ASP A 100 -2.65 8.62 2.93
CA ASP A 100 -2.86 9.13 4.27
C ASP A 100 -3.81 10.33 4.19
N ASP A 101 -5.12 10.07 4.18
CA ASP A 101 -6.16 11.10 4.10
C ASP A 101 -6.69 11.53 5.47
N SER A 102 -5.96 11.19 6.54
CA SER A 102 -6.31 11.48 7.93
C SER A 102 -5.40 12.57 8.48
N ASP A 103 -5.94 13.76 8.69
CA ASP A 103 -5.19 14.85 9.34
C ASP A 103 -5.00 14.65 10.86
N GLN A 104 -5.71 13.68 11.45
CA GLN A 104 -5.79 13.49 12.90
C GLN A 104 -5.13 12.21 13.41
N TYR A 105 -4.96 11.20 12.57
CA TYR A 105 -4.50 9.87 12.94
C TYR A 105 -3.53 9.30 11.91
N GLU A 106 -2.52 8.59 12.40
CA GLU A 106 -1.67 7.70 11.62
C GLU A 106 -2.52 6.60 10.98
N SER A 107 -2.52 6.52 9.66
CA SER A 107 -3.41 5.65 8.89
C SER A 107 -2.68 4.57 8.09
N VAL A 108 -1.35 4.62 8.06
CA VAL A 108 -0.50 3.67 7.33
C VAL A 108 0.64 3.17 8.23
N GLN A 109 0.81 1.86 8.28
CA GLN A 109 1.86 1.21 9.07
C GLN A 109 2.67 0.26 8.20
N ILE A 110 3.97 0.46 8.13
CA ILE A 110 4.91 -0.35 7.35
C ILE A 110 5.75 -1.17 8.31
N TYR A 111 5.57 -2.49 8.26
CA TYR A 111 6.31 -3.47 9.03
C TYR A 111 7.35 -4.13 8.13
N ARG A 112 8.63 -4.07 8.51
CA ARG A 112 9.72 -4.82 7.87
C ARG A 112 10.25 -5.90 8.79
N LYS A 113 10.75 -6.98 8.20
CA LYS A 113 11.40 -8.08 8.94
C LYS A 113 12.58 -7.62 9.81
N SER A 114 13.31 -6.58 9.37
CA SER A 114 14.48 -6.04 10.06
C SER A 114 14.16 -4.92 11.05
N ASP A 115 12.88 -4.63 11.34
CA ASP A 115 12.52 -3.52 12.21
C ASP A 115 12.84 -3.84 13.68
N VAL A 116 14.10 -3.62 14.04
CA VAL A 116 14.57 -3.61 15.44
C VAL A 116 13.96 -2.42 16.20
N ASN A 117 13.56 -1.37 15.47
CA ASN A 117 13.04 -0.10 15.99
C ASN A 117 11.51 0.02 15.93
N GLY A 118 10.80 -1.05 15.56
CA GLY A 118 9.34 -1.03 15.35
C GLY A 118 8.92 -0.53 13.95
N PRO A 119 7.61 -0.59 13.64
CA PRO A 119 7.11 -0.24 12.31
C PRO A 119 7.28 1.25 12.01
N ILE A 120 7.42 1.60 10.74
CA ILE A 120 7.22 2.99 10.31
C ILE A 120 5.73 3.28 10.35
N VAL A 121 5.36 4.34 11.04
CA VAL A 121 3.98 4.77 11.17
C VAL A 121 3.82 6.13 10.50
N VAL A 122 2.85 6.21 9.60
CA VAL A 122 2.51 7.35 8.74
C VAL A 122 1.04 7.68 8.93
#